data_AF-A0A151I8G5-F1
#
_entry.id   AF-A0A151I8G5-F1
#
_cell.length_a   1.000
_cell.length_b   1.000
_cell.length_c   1.000
_cell.angle_alpha   90.00
_cell.angle_beta   90.00
_cell.angle_gamma   90.00
#
_symmetry.space_group_name_H-M   'P 1'
#
loop_
_entity.id
_entity.type
_entity.pdbx_description
1 polymer ?
#
loop_
_entity_poly.entity_id
_entity_poly.type
_entity_poly.pdbx_seq_one_letter_code
_entity_poly.pdbx_strand_id
1 'polypeptide(L)'
;MFSINEICEWAGTNPSQRNFREGENILRAGHLISCGKHENQTCESESVKLTAYCLQTSQLRASPHEITAEISEAGKIISISCSCKAGLGEKCKHVLATLLYCHRININDLEVLSSTDRKCMWKNKHKDSLSKYQPLPLEQHTCFGKTENNIVITEDLNTIITKLLTDRIPKSAFAKHM
;
A
#
# COMPACT_ATOMS: atom_id res chain seq x y z
N MET A 1 -20.40 16.50 -5.12
CA MET A 1 -19.88 15.17 -5.50
C MET A 1 -18.37 15.29 -5.57
N PHE A 2 -17.63 14.47 -4.83
CA PHE A 2 -16.16 14.53 -4.81
C PHE A 2 -15.59 13.99 -6.12
N SER A 3 -14.91 14.83 -6.90
CA SER A 3 -14.53 14.51 -8.28
C SER A 3 -13.07 14.06 -8.41
N ILE A 4 -12.77 13.23 -9.40
CA ILE A 4 -11.39 12.85 -9.71
C ILE A 4 -10.55 14.06 -10.15
N ASN A 5 -11.16 15.05 -10.81
CA ASN A 5 -10.48 16.27 -11.24
C ASN A 5 -9.96 17.05 -10.04
N GLU A 6 -10.75 17.18 -8.99
CA GLU A 6 -10.33 17.83 -7.75
C GLU A 6 -9.10 17.13 -7.13
N ILE A 7 -9.11 15.79 -7.10
CA ILE A 7 -7.97 15.00 -6.59
C ILE A 7 -6.71 15.28 -7.43
N CYS A 8 -6.85 15.34 -8.76
CA CYS A 8 -5.75 15.64 -9.66
C CYS A 8 -5.22 17.06 -9.50
N GLU A 9 -6.11 18.04 -9.40
CA GLU A 9 -5.78 19.45 -9.17
C GLU A 9 -5.02 19.63 -7.85
N TRP A 10 -5.56 19.09 -6.75
CA TRP A 10 -4.90 19.14 -5.44
C TRP A 10 -3.54 18.41 -5.44
N ALA A 11 -3.48 17.22 -6.04
CA ALA A 11 -2.23 16.49 -6.16
C ALA A 11 -1.22 17.19 -7.09
N GLY A 12 -1.67 18.16 -7.91
CA GLY A 12 -0.87 18.82 -8.94
C GLY A 12 -0.38 17.84 -10.00
N THR A 13 -1.16 16.79 -10.27
CA THR A 13 -0.72 15.68 -11.11
C THR A 13 -1.90 14.88 -11.66
N ASN A 14 -1.64 13.81 -12.44
CA ASN A 14 -2.69 13.06 -13.14
C ASN A 14 -2.67 11.55 -12.80
N PRO A 15 -3.74 10.79 -13.14
CA PRO A 15 -3.87 9.39 -12.75
C PRO A 15 -2.81 8.43 -13.31
N SER A 16 -2.06 8.85 -14.35
CA SER A 16 -1.00 8.01 -14.92
C SER A 16 0.25 7.93 -14.03
N GLN A 17 0.33 8.80 -13.02
CA GLN A 17 1.51 9.00 -12.19
C GLN A 17 1.65 7.95 -11.09
N ARG A 18 2.89 7.76 -10.65
CA ARG A 18 3.26 6.65 -9.76
C ARG A 18 2.44 6.64 -8.46
N ASN A 19 2.26 7.78 -7.83
CA ASN A 19 1.49 7.92 -6.59
C ASN A 19 0.03 7.49 -6.74
N PHE A 20 -0.62 7.81 -7.87
CA PHE A 20 -1.98 7.36 -8.18
C PHE A 20 -2.04 5.84 -8.37
N ARG A 21 -1.12 5.28 -9.16
CA ARG A 21 -1.04 3.82 -9.36
C ARG A 21 -0.79 3.08 -8.05
N GLU A 22 0.10 3.60 -7.21
CA GLU A 22 0.37 3.01 -5.90
C GLU A 22 -0.81 3.17 -4.95
N GLY A 23 -1.51 4.30 -4.95
CA GLY A 23 -2.74 4.49 -4.18
C GLY A 23 -3.85 3.53 -4.61
N GLU A 24 -3.99 3.29 -5.91
CA GLU A 24 -4.90 2.28 -6.44
C GLU A 24 -4.55 0.87 -5.95
N ASN A 25 -3.26 0.53 -5.96
CA ASN A 25 -2.77 -0.76 -5.47
C ASN A 25 -3.06 -0.96 -3.98
N ILE A 26 -2.99 0.11 -3.17
CA ILE A 26 -3.39 0.08 -1.74
C ILE A 26 -4.87 -0.32 -1.61
N LEU A 27 -5.76 0.28 -2.40
CA LEU A 27 -7.19 -0.05 -2.39
C LEU A 27 -7.44 -1.49 -2.84
N ARG A 28 -6.82 -1.91 -3.95
CA ARG A 28 -6.96 -3.29 -4.47
C ARG A 28 -6.47 -4.35 -3.49
N ALA A 29 -5.38 -4.06 -2.76
CA ALA A 29 -4.87 -4.95 -1.73
C ALA A 29 -5.79 -5.03 -0.50
N GLY A 30 -6.71 -4.07 -0.34
CA GLY A 30 -7.55 -3.92 0.84
C GLY A 30 -6.79 -3.34 2.03
N HIS A 31 -5.72 -2.57 1.77
CA HIS A 31 -4.88 -2.01 2.83
C HIS A 31 -5.49 -0.77 3.49
N LEU A 32 -6.42 -0.07 2.83
CA LEU A 32 -7.26 0.93 3.47
C LEU A 32 -8.36 0.21 4.25
N ILE A 33 -8.13 0.02 5.56
CA ILE A 33 -8.97 -0.86 6.40
C ILE A 33 -10.18 -0.16 7.01
N SER A 34 -10.17 1.17 7.03
CA SER A 34 -11.26 2.00 7.55
C SER A 34 -11.15 3.40 6.97
N CYS A 35 -12.29 4.01 6.67
CA CYS A 35 -12.41 5.41 6.29
C CYS A 35 -13.81 5.89 6.68
N GLY A 36 -13.90 6.92 7.51
CA GLY A 36 -15.18 7.42 7.98
C GLY A 36 -15.14 8.87 8.43
N LYS A 37 -16.32 9.47 8.58
CA LYS A 37 -16.53 10.88 8.91
C LYS A 37 -16.79 11.07 10.40
N HIS A 38 -16.52 12.26 10.93
CA HIS A 38 -16.77 12.57 12.35
C HIS A 38 -18.20 13.09 12.58
N GLU A 39 -18.78 12.74 13.73
CA GLU A 39 -20.19 12.96 14.12
C GLU A 39 -20.53 14.44 14.42
N ASN A 40 -19.51 15.27 14.67
CA ASN A 40 -19.66 16.68 15.07
C ASN A 40 -19.40 17.66 13.90
N GLN A 41 -20.20 17.55 12.85
CA GLN A 41 -20.43 18.68 11.95
C GLN A 41 -21.69 19.36 12.44
N THR A 42 -21.53 20.39 13.27
CA THR A 42 -22.63 21.33 13.50
C THR A 42 -23.12 21.84 12.16
N CYS A 43 -24.41 22.15 12.04
CA CYS A 43 -25.07 22.64 10.82
C CYS A 43 -24.44 23.93 10.21
N GLU A 44 -23.34 24.42 10.78
CA GLU A 44 -22.58 25.61 10.39
C GLU A 44 -21.19 25.27 9.79
N SER A 45 -20.69 24.03 9.93
CA SER A 45 -19.40 23.66 9.35
C SER A 45 -19.57 23.24 7.90
N GLU A 46 -19.18 24.10 6.96
CA GLU A 46 -19.16 23.84 5.50
C GLU A 46 -18.11 22.77 5.08
N SER A 47 -17.59 21.98 6.02
CA SER A 47 -16.54 20.99 5.80
C SER A 47 -16.80 19.67 6.52
N VAL A 48 -16.52 18.58 5.80
CA VAL A 48 -16.52 17.21 6.29
C VAL A 48 -15.12 16.84 6.77
N LYS A 49 -15.00 16.52 8.06
CA LYS A 49 -13.78 15.93 8.63
C LYS A 49 -13.86 14.42 8.58
N LEU A 50 -12.79 13.79 8.09
CA LEU A 50 -12.69 12.35 7.97
C LEU A 50 -11.37 11.81 8.51
N THR A 51 -11.41 10.55 8.91
CA THR A 51 -10.22 9.79 9.30
C THR A 51 -10.22 8.45 8.61
N ALA A 52 -9.05 8.06 8.12
CA ALA A 52 -8.83 6.76 7.52
C ALA A 52 -7.60 6.08 8.10
N TYR A 53 -7.61 4.75 8.07
CA TYR A 53 -6.52 3.90 8.54
C TYR A 53 -6.04 3.01 7.41
N CYS A 54 -4.74 3.08 7.11
CA CYS A 54 -4.11 2.31 6.05
C CYS A 54 -2.96 1.47 6.58
N LEU A 55 -2.93 0.17 6.26
CA LEU A 55 -1.83 -0.71 6.64
C LEU A 55 -0.50 -0.25 6.05
N GLN A 56 0.59 -0.52 6.77
CA GLN A 56 1.93 -0.24 6.29
C GLN A 56 2.40 -1.36 5.36
N THR A 57 2.72 -1.05 4.10
CA THR A 57 3.17 -2.07 3.15
C THR A 57 4.47 -2.77 3.55
N SER A 58 5.36 -2.06 4.26
CA SER A 58 6.65 -2.59 4.73
C SER A 58 6.56 -3.30 6.07
N GLN A 59 5.50 -3.06 6.84
CA GLN A 59 5.34 -3.60 8.19
C GLN A 59 3.86 -3.86 8.48
N LEU A 60 3.27 -4.81 7.76
CA LEU A 60 1.83 -5.09 7.75
C LEU A 60 1.22 -5.41 9.12
N ARG A 61 2.05 -5.78 10.11
CA ARG A 61 1.63 -6.09 11.49
C ARG A 61 1.76 -4.89 12.45
N ALA A 62 2.38 -3.80 12.01
CA ALA A 62 2.53 -2.59 12.82
C ALA A 62 1.26 -1.73 12.78
N SER A 63 1.30 -0.63 13.52
CA SER A 63 0.20 0.33 13.54
C SER A 63 -0.10 0.87 12.14
N PRO A 64 -1.36 0.87 11.68
CA PRO A 64 -1.74 1.53 10.44
C PRO A 64 -1.30 2.99 10.43
N HIS A 65 -1.03 3.53 9.25
CA HIS A 65 -0.97 4.96 9.06
C HIS A 65 -2.36 5.57 9.27
N GLU A 66 -2.40 6.66 10.01
CA GLU A 66 -3.59 7.48 10.21
C GLU A 66 -3.56 8.59 9.16
N ILE A 67 -4.68 8.75 8.47
CA ILE A 67 -4.90 9.81 7.49
C ILE A 67 -6.05 10.66 8.03
N THR A 68 -5.82 11.96 8.16
CA THR A 68 -6.86 12.92 8.56
C THR A 68 -7.06 13.89 7.42
N ALA A 69 -8.32 14.14 7.06
CA ALA A 69 -8.64 15.08 5.99
C ALA A 69 -9.85 15.93 6.34
N GLU A 70 -9.90 17.10 5.72
CA GLU A 70 -11.01 18.04 5.74
C GLU A 70 -11.36 18.40 4.30
N ILE A 71 -12.61 18.16 3.92
CA ILE A 71 -13.12 18.36 2.56
C ILE A 71 -14.35 19.25 2.66
N SER A 72 -14.46 20.32 1.87
CA SER A 72 -15.65 21.17 1.89
C SER A 72 -16.88 20.46 1.35
N GLU A 73 -18.09 20.97 1.63
CA GLU A 73 -19.33 20.45 1.02
C GLU A 73 -19.32 20.52 -0.52
N ALA A 74 -18.65 21.53 -1.07
CA ALA A 74 -18.42 21.65 -2.51
C ALA A 74 -17.48 20.56 -3.06
N GLY A 75 -16.87 19.76 -2.20
CA GLY A 75 -15.94 18.69 -2.52
C GLY A 75 -14.50 19.14 -2.66
N LYS A 76 -14.13 20.34 -2.20
CA LYS A 76 -12.73 20.81 -2.28
C LYS A 76 -11.89 20.27 -1.14
N ILE A 77 -10.66 19.87 -1.43
CA ILE A 77 -9.74 19.37 -0.41
C ILE A 77 -9.14 20.57 0.34
N ILE A 78 -9.55 20.78 1.60
CA ILE A 78 -9.06 21.87 2.46
C ILE A 78 -7.72 21.49 3.07
N SER A 79 -7.65 20.31 3.68
CA SER A 79 -6.42 19.78 4.25
C SER A 79 -6.43 18.26 4.23
N ILE A 80 -5.25 17.65 4.09
CA ILE A 80 -5.09 16.21 4.26
C ILE A 80 -3.65 15.91 4.70
N SER A 81 -3.52 15.03 5.67
CA SER A 81 -2.22 14.62 6.19
C SER A 81 -2.21 13.12 6.47
N CYS A 82 -1.02 12.53 6.45
CA CYS A 82 -0.82 11.13 6.74
C CYS A 82 0.35 10.95 7.70
N SER A 83 0.21 10.06 8.68
CA SER A 83 1.25 9.77 9.67
C SER A 83 2.48 9.03 9.12
N CYS A 84 2.52 8.70 7.82
CA CYS A 84 3.68 8.08 7.21
C CYS A 84 4.86 9.05 7.10
N LYS A 85 6.10 8.53 6.98
CA LYS A 85 7.31 9.36 6.85
C LYS A 85 7.27 10.32 5.65
N ALA A 86 6.63 9.90 4.55
CA ALA A 86 6.44 10.72 3.36
C ALA A 86 5.27 11.72 3.50
N GLY A 87 4.54 11.69 4.61
CA GLY A 87 3.37 12.53 4.89
C GLY A 87 3.69 14.02 5.00
N LEU A 88 4.97 14.37 5.21
CA LEU A 88 5.47 15.75 5.16
C LEU A 88 5.33 16.40 3.77
N GLY A 89 5.15 15.61 2.70
CA GLY A 89 4.85 16.13 1.36
C GLY A 89 3.38 16.04 0.96
N GLU A 90 2.49 15.62 1.88
CA GLU A 90 1.03 15.44 1.76
C GLU A 90 0.54 14.48 0.66
N LYS A 91 1.30 14.22 -0.40
CA LYS A 91 0.87 13.51 -1.62
C LYS A 91 1.28 12.05 -1.68
N CYS A 92 1.35 11.40 -0.52
CA CYS A 92 1.77 10.00 -0.45
C CYS A 92 0.68 9.06 -1.01
N LYS A 93 1.07 7.82 -1.35
CA LYS A 93 0.15 6.80 -1.85
C LYS A 93 -1.04 6.51 -0.92
N HIS A 94 -0.87 6.68 0.40
CA HIS A 94 -1.96 6.47 1.37
C HIS A 94 -2.99 7.59 1.30
N VAL A 95 -2.55 8.85 1.15
CA VAL A 95 -3.44 9.99 0.95
C VAL A 95 -4.24 9.81 -0.33
N LEU A 96 -3.58 9.48 -1.44
CA LEU A 96 -4.30 9.24 -2.69
C LEU A 96 -5.24 8.04 -2.62
N ALA A 97 -4.88 6.97 -1.91
CA ALA A 97 -5.79 5.85 -1.68
C ALA A 97 -7.07 6.31 -0.95
N THR A 98 -6.93 7.12 0.11
CA THR A 98 -8.09 7.67 0.84
C THR A 98 -8.95 8.56 -0.05
N LEU A 99 -8.36 9.48 -0.82
CA LEU A 99 -9.12 10.35 -1.72
C LEU A 99 -9.83 9.55 -2.82
N LEU A 100 -9.15 8.58 -3.43
CA LEU A 100 -9.77 7.70 -4.43
C LEU A 100 -10.91 6.87 -3.84
N TYR A 101 -10.80 6.43 -2.59
CA TYR A 101 -11.87 5.75 -1.87
C TYR A 101 -13.09 6.66 -1.67
N CYS A 102 -12.88 7.89 -1.19
CA CYS A 102 -13.93 8.92 -1.02
C CYS A 102 -14.55 9.39 -2.35
N HIS A 103 -13.86 9.20 -3.48
CA HIS A 103 -14.44 9.44 -4.80
C HIS A 103 -15.37 8.29 -5.22
N ARG A 104 -14.99 7.05 -4.91
CA ARG A 104 -15.77 5.84 -5.22
C ARG A 104 -17.01 5.68 -4.34
N ILE A 105 -16.84 6.00 -3.06
CA ILE A 105 -17.90 5.98 -2.06
C ILE A 105 -18.19 7.44 -1.76
N ASN A 106 -19.40 7.89 -2.08
CA ASN A 106 -19.79 9.26 -1.82
C ASN A 106 -19.48 9.59 -0.36
N ILE A 107 -18.82 10.72 -0.11
CA ILE A 107 -18.40 11.16 1.23
C ILE A 107 -19.59 11.15 2.21
N ASN A 108 -20.79 11.44 1.70
CA ASN A 108 -22.03 11.44 2.50
C ASN A 108 -22.40 10.03 3.01
N ASP A 109 -22.01 8.99 2.30
CA ASP A 109 -22.29 7.59 2.61
C ASP A 109 -21.20 6.95 3.50
N LEU A 110 -20.15 7.71 3.85
CA LEU A 110 -19.13 7.22 4.78
C LEU A 110 -19.73 7.00 6.17
N GLU A 111 -19.30 5.90 6.79
CA GLU A 111 -19.64 5.57 8.18
C GLU A 111 -19.21 6.70 9.11
N VAL A 112 -20.05 7.00 10.09
CA VAL A 112 -19.72 7.92 11.17
C VAL A 112 -18.84 7.18 12.17
N LEU A 113 -17.63 7.70 12.40
CA LEU A 113 -16.70 7.12 13.37
C LEU A 113 -16.96 7.70 14.75
N SER A 114 -17.38 6.83 15.67
CA SER A 114 -17.37 7.12 17.10
C SER A 114 -15.95 6.99 17.67
N SER A 115 -15.73 7.58 18.85
CA SER A 115 -14.45 7.50 19.58
C SER A 115 -14.04 6.05 19.92
N THR A 116 -15.00 5.12 20.03
CA THR A 116 -14.77 3.69 20.26
C THR A 116 -14.40 2.91 19.01
N ASP A 117 -14.82 3.36 17.82
CA ASP A 117 -14.61 2.63 16.57
C ASP A 117 -13.13 2.56 16.20
N ARG A 118 -12.35 3.59 16.56
CA ARG A 118 -10.91 3.67 16.26
C ARG A 118 -10.11 2.48 16.79
N LYS A 119 -10.40 1.99 18.00
CA LYS A 119 -9.68 0.84 18.60
C LYS A 119 -10.19 -0.51 18.12
N CYS A 120 -11.49 -0.64 17.86
CA CYS A 120 -12.10 -1.90 17.42
C CYS A 120 -11.87 -2.20 15.93
N MET A 121 -11.96 -1.17 15.08
CA MET A 121 -11.76 -1.30 13.63
C MET A 121 -10.37 -1.77 13.28
N TRP A 122 -9.36 -1.36 14.06
CA TRP A 122 -8.02 -1.91 13.95
C TRP A 122 -8.06 -3.43 14.09
N LYS A 123 -8.54 -3.98 15.21
CA LYS A 123 -8.36 -5.41 15.52
C LYS A 123 -9.01 -6.33 14.49
N ASN A 124 -10.21 -5.98 14.01
CA ASN A 124 -10.99 -6.85 13.15
C ASN A 124 -10.55 -6.77 11.67
N LYS A 125 -10.54 -5.57 11.07
CA LYS A 125 -10.24 -5.39 9.63
C LYS A 125 -8.77 -5.65 9.28
N HIS A 126 -7.88 -5.47 10.25
CA HIS A 126 -6.46 -5.81 10.11
C HIS A 126 -6.24 -7.32 9.98
N LYS A 127 -7.03 -8.15 10.67
CA LYS A 127 -6.93 -9.62 10.58
C LYS A 127 -7.28 -10.12 9.18
N ASP A 128 -8.36 -9.59 8.59
CA ASP A 128 -8.82 -9.97 7.25
C ASP A 128 -7.76 -9.65 6.19
N SER A 129 -7.17 -8.46 6.26
CA SER A 129 -6.12 -8.05 5.33
C SER A 129 -4.85 -8.89 5.48
N LEU A 130 -4.46 -9.23 6.71
CA LEU A 130 -3.29 -10.07 7.00
C LEU A 130 -3.47 -11.54 6.59
N SER A 131 -4.70 -12.04 6.50
CA SER A 131 -4.96 -13.41 6.04
C SER A 131 -4.39 -13.67 4.63
N LYS A 132 -4.32 -12.62 3.79
CA LYS A 132 -3.72 -12.67 2.44
C LYS A 132 -2.19 -12.82 2.45
N TYR A 133 -1.54 -12.64 3.60
CA TYR A 133 -0.09 -12.67 3.77
C TYR A 133 0.37 -13.81 4.67
N GLN A 134 -0.46 -14.86 4.83
CA GLN A 134 -0.02 -16.07 5.52
C GLN A 134 1.10 -16.73 4.72
N PRO A 135 2.21 -17.11 5.39
CA PRO A 135 3.27 -17.83 4.71
C PRO A 135 2.74 -19.17 4.22
N LEU A 136 2.91 -19.46 2.94
CA LEU A 136 2.67 -20.78 2.37
C LEU A 136 3.98 -21.58 2.39
N PRO A 137 3.95 -22.89 2.70
CA PRO A 137 5.08 -23.79 2.48
C PRO A 137 5.68 -23.63 1.09
N LEU A 138 7.01 -23.74 0.96
CA LEU A 138 7.73 -23.51 -0.30
C LEU A 138 7.14 -24.34 -1.44
N GLU A 139 6.77 -25.58 -1.17
CA GLU A 139 6.21 -26.55 -2.11
C GLU A 139 4.87 -26.11 -2.71
N GLN A 140 4.15 -25.19 -2.05
CA GLN A 140 2.88 -24.64 -2.52
C GLN A 140 3.05 -23.44 -3.44
N HIS A 141 4.27 -22.87 -3.55
CA HIS A 141 4.53 -21.80 -4.51
C HIS A 141 4.72 -22.38 -5.90
N THR A 142 4.10 -21.78 -6.91
CA THR A 142 4.13 -22.25 -8.30
C THR A 142 5.55 -22.35 -8.87
N CYS A 143 6.47 -21.52 -8.41
CA CYS A 143 7.88 -21.55 -8.80
C CYS A 143 8.69 -22.71 -8.19
N PHE A 144 8.17 -23.39 -7.18
CA PHE A 144 8.74 -24.60 -6.58
C PHE A 144 8.01 -25.87 -7.05
N GLY A 145 7.03 -25.74 -7.94
CA GLY A 145 6.34 -26.88 -8.55
C GLY A 145 7.31 -27.71 -9.39
N LYS A 146 7.77 -28.83 -8.81
CA LYS A 146 8.53 -29.93 -9.43
C LYS A 146 9.54 -29.47 -10.50
N THR A 147 10.74 -29.09 -10.07
CA THR A 147 11.90 -29.12 -10.96
C THR A 147 12.23 -30.56 -11.33
N GLU A 148 11.68 -31.05 -12.44
CA GLU A 148 12.25 -32.18 -13.17
C GLU A 148 13.52 -31.73 -13.88
N ASN A 149 14.57 -31.41 -13.12
CA ASN A 149 15.88 -31.13 -13.68
C ASN A 149 16.92 -31.80 -12.80
N ASN A 150 16.96 -33.13 -12.86
CA ASN A 150 18.19 -33.87 -12.55
C ASN A 150 19.20 -33.60 -13.66
N ILE A 151 19.67 -32.34 -13.77
CA ILE A 151 20.84 -32.03 -14.58
C ILE A 151 22.00 -32.64 -13.81
N VAL A 152 22.44 -33.83 -14.25
CA VAL A 152 23.65 -34.45 -13.73
C VAL A 152 24.82 -33.60 -14.20
N ILE A 153 25.38 -32.78 -13.31
CA ILE A 153 26.60 -32.03 -13.60
C ILE A 153 27.75 -33.04 -13.56
N THR A 154 28.21 -33.45 -14.74
CA THR A 154 29.41 -34.25 -14.89
C THR A 154 30.64 -33.45 -14.47
N GLU A 155 31.70 -34.13 -14.05
CA GLU A 155 32.96 -33.50 -13.61
C GLU A 155 33.54 -32.55 -14.68
N ASP A 156 33.53 -32.97 -15.95
CA ASP A 156 33.98 -32.16 -17.09
C ASP A 156 33.19 -30.86 -17.25
N LEU A 157 31.86 -30.95 -17.13
CA LEU A 157 30.97 -29.79 -17.23
C LEU A 157 31.21 -28.83 -16.06
N ASN A 158 31.49 -29.35 -14.87
CA ASN A 158 31.82 -28.54 -13.71
C ASN A 158 33.15 -27.79 -13.89
N THR A 159 34.15 -28.44 -14.49
CA THR A 159 35.43 -27.79 -14.83
C THR A 159 35.23 -26.68 -15.85
N ILE A 160 34.41 -26.90 -16.88
CA ILE A 160 34.09 -25.89 -17.90
C ILE A 160 33.39 -24.69 -17.28
N ILE A 161 32.36 -24.92 -16.47
CA ILE A 161 31.61 -23.86 -15.78
C ILE A 161 32.54 -23.06 -14.86
N THR A 162 33.34 -23.75 -14.05
CA THR A 162 34.28 -23.11 -13.12
C THR A 162 35.24 -22.20 -13.88
N LYS A 163 35.88 -22.71 -14.93
CA LYS A 163 36.82 -21.93 -15.76
C LYS A 163 36.16 -20.72 -16.40
N LEU A 164 34.95 -20.89 -16.94
CA LEU A 164 34.22 -19.80 -17.59
C LEU A 164 33.86 -18.69 -16.59
N LEU A 165 33.48 -19.05 -15.37
CA LEU A 165 33.17 -18.10 -14.30
C LEU A 165 34.42 -17.40 -13.77
N THR A 166 35.54 -18.11 -13.59
CA THR A 166 36.80 -17.51 -13.15
C THR A 166 37.40 -16.58 -14.19
N ASP A 167 37.34 -16.94 -15.48
CA ASP A 167 37.89 -16.15 -16.57
C ASP A 167 37.09 -14.86 -16.81
N ARG A 168 35.74 -14.94 -16.75
CA ARG A 168 34.88 -13.77 -16.99
C ARG A 168 34.73 -12.86 -15.78
N ILE A 169 34.87 -13.40 -14.57
CA ILE A 169 34.67 -12.64 -13.32
C ILE A 169 35.83 -12.86 -12.34
N PRO A 170 37.07 -12.50 -12.75
CA PRO A 170 38.29 -12.88 -12.03
C PRO A 170 38.43 -12.21 -10.65
N LYS A 171 37.67 -11.14 -10.39
CA LYS A 171 37.67 -10.43 -9.10
C LYS A 171 36.56 -10.88 -8.14
N SER A 172 35.68 -11.80 -8.57
CA SER A 172 34.62 -12.33 -7.72
C SER A 172 35.17 -13.11 -6.53
N ALA A 173 34.38 -13.24 -5.46
CA ALA A 173 34.74 -14.11 -4.35
C ALA A 173 34.91 -15.56 -4.81
N PHE A 174 34.04 -16.02 -5.73
CA PHE A 174 34.13 -17.34 -6.33
C PHE A 174 35.50 -17.58 -6.99
N ALA A 175 35.94 -16.69 -7.89
CA ALA A 175 37.22 -16.83 -8.59
C ALA A 175 38.47 -16.72 -7.70
N LYS A 176 38.34 -16.14 -6.50
CA LYS A 176 39.45 -16.00 -5.53
C LYS A 176 39.61 -17.22 -4.63
N HIS A 177 38.60 -18.09 -4.57
CA HIS A 177 38.52 -19.20 -3.61
C HIS A 177 38.27 -20.58 -4.27
N MET A 178 38.17 -20.62 -5.60
CA MET A 178 38.26 -21.83 -6.42
C MET A 178 39.71 -22.02 -6.86
#